data_AF-A0A920G7W7-F1
#
_entry.id   AF-A0A920G7W7-F1
#
_cell.length_a   1.000
_cell.length_b   1.000
_cell.length_c   1.000
_cell.angle_alpha   90.00
_cell.angle_beta   90.00
_cell.angle_gamma   90.00
#
_symmetry.space_group_name_H-M   'P 1'
#
loop_
_entity.id
_entity.type
_entity.pdbx_description
1 polymer ?
#
loop_
_entity_poly.entity_id
_entity_poly.type
_entity_poly.pdbx_seq_one_letter_code
_entity_poly.pdbx_strand_id
1 'polypeptide(L)'
;MRGMATAEQMQALTDASGVAFDRQFLTLMIAHHEGAIEMVDDLMEQPGSAYDPVLFEFTNEITKDQSKEIELMHEILLGLSEDPRARLAAGFDDAGEAIWNLHKIIALPKPAGFYDPANPAELPRTIPQKAT
;
A
#
# COMPACT_ATOMS: atom_id res chain seq x y z
N MET A 1 -13.50 -10.48 -10.67
CA MET A 1 -13.50 -9.06 -10.30
C MET A 1 -12.20 -8.78 -9.58
N ARG A 2 -11.56 -7.64 -9.82
CA ARG A 2 -10.36 -7.25 -9.08
C ARG A 2 -10.72 -7.11 -7.58
N GLY A 3 -9.80 -7.45 -6.70
CA GLY A 3 -10.00 -7.35 -5.24
C GLY A 3 -10.78 -8.49 -4.57
N MET A 4 -11.60 -9.25 -5.31
CA MET A 4 -12.32 -10.39 -4.73
C MET A 4 -11.38 -11.53 -4.33
N ALA A 5 -11.55 -12.06 -3.13
CA ALA A 5 -10.82 -13.23 -2.66
C ALA A 5 -11.19 -14.48 -3.50
N THR A 6 -10.20 -15.30 -3.81
CA THR A 6 -10.42 -16.61 -4.45
C THR A 6 -10.97 -17.64 -3.45
N ALA A 7 -11.48 -18.75 -3.96
CA ALA A 7 -11.96 -19.85 -3.10
C ALA A 7 -10.84 -20.39 -2.19
N GLU A 8 -9.61 -20.50 -2.71
CA GLU A 8 -8.45 -20.93 -1.93
C GLU A 8 -8.09 -19.92 -0.83
N GLN A 9 -8.17 -18.62 -1.13
CA GLN A 9 -7.92 -17.57 -0.13
C GLN A 9 -8.99 -17.58 0.98
N MET A 10 -10.25 -17.80 0.61
CA MET A 10 -11.34 -17.93 1.58
C MET A 10 -11.22 -19.20 2.44
N GLN A 11 -10.78 -20.30 1.86
CA GLN A 11 -10.50 -21.52 2.61
C GLN A 11 -9.34 -21.31 3.59
N ALA A 12 -8.23 -20.73 3.13
CA ALA A 12 -7.09 -20.41 3.99
C ALA A 12 -7.48 -19.46 5.12
N LEU A 13 -8.34 -18.47 4.86
CA LEU A 13 -8.87 -17.57 5.89
C LEU A 13 -9.72 -18.34 6.92
N THR A 14 -10.54 -19.30 6.48
CA THR A 14 -11.37 -20.15 7.36
C THR A 14 -10.51 -21.03 8.28
N ASP A 15 -9.36 -21.48 7.78
CA ASP A 15 -8.43 -22.34 8.53
C ASP A 15 -7.50 -21.54 9.46
N ALA A 16 -7.42 -20.23 9.29
CA ALA A 16 -6.57 -19.34 10.09
C ALA A 16 -7.21 -18.99 11.45
N SER A 17 -6.38 -18.66 12.44
CA SER A 17 -6.85 -18.17 13.74
C SER A 17 -5.86 -17.18 14.37
N GLY A 18 -6.36 -16.38 15.32
CA GLY A 18 -5.58 -15.35 16.01
C GLY A 18 -4.92 -14.35 15.04
N VAL A 19 -3.68 -13.95 15.33
CA VAL A 19 -2.95 -12.96 14.52
C VAL A 19 -2.79 -13.37 13.05
N ALA A 20 -2.73 -14.68 12.77
CA ALA A 20 -2.66 -15.18 11.39
C ALA A 20 -3.97 -14.91 10.63
N PHE A 21 -5.12 -15.09 11.29
CA PHE A 21 -6.43 -14.72 10.74
C PHE A 21 -6.50 -13.21 10.52
N ASP A 22 -6.15 -12.40 11.53
CA ASP A 22 -6.24 -10.94 11.44
C ASP A 22 -5.43 -10.41 10.25
N ARG A 23 -4.18 -10.88 10.10
CA ARG A 23 -3.31 -10.49 8.99
C ARG A 23 -3.92 -10.85 7.63
N GLN A 24 -4.48 -12.05 7.49
CA GLN A 24 -5.06 -12.51 6.23
C GLN A 24 -6.37 -11.79 5.91
N PHE A 25 -7.24 -11.59 6.91
CA PHE A 25 -8.47 -10.82 6.77
C PHE A 25 -8.19 -9.40 6.29
N LEU A 26 -7.30 -8.68 6.98
CA LEU A 26 -6.93 -7.31 6.62
C LEU A 26 -6.33 -7.23 5.22
N THR A 27 -5.44 -8.16 4.86
CA THR A 27 -4.83 -8.19 3.51
C THR A 27 -5.89 -8.39 2.42
N LEU A 28 -6.86 -9.29 2.63
CA LEU A 28 -7.91 -9.56 1.66
C LEU A 28 -8.94 -8.43 1.60
N MET A 29 -9.30 -7.81 2.73
CA MET A 29 -10.25 -6.71 2.76
C MET A 29 -9.70 -5.41 2.20
N ILE A 30 -8.40 -5.12 2.40
CA ILE A 30 -7.74 -4.01 1.70
C ILE A 30 -7.86 -4.20 0.19
N ALA A 31 -7.47 -5.38 -0.33
CA ALA A 31 -7.55 -5.66 -1.75
C ALA A 31 -9.00 -5.61 -2.29
N HIS A 32 -9.95 -6.12 -1.52
CA HIS A 32 -11.39 -6.07 -1.85
C HIS A 32 -11.87 -4.62 -2.00
N HIS A 33 -11.50 -3.77 -1.06
CA HIS A 33 -11.89 -2.36 -1.06
C HIS A 33 -11.23 -1.55 -2.18
N GLU A 34 -9.94 -1.78 -2.44
CA GLU A 34 -9.24 -1.19 -3.60
C GLU A 34 -9.95 -1.57 -4.91
N GLY A 35 -10.37 -2.84 -5.02
CA GLY A 35 -11.14 -3.32 -6.17
C GLY A 35 -12.50 -2.63 -6.32
N ALA A 36 -13.19 -2.34 -5.21
CA ALA A 36 -14.47 -1.63 -5.24
C ALA A 36 -14.32 -0.14 -5.60
N ILE A 37 -13.26 0.53 -5.16
CA ILE A 37 -12.95 1.91 -5.55
C ILE A 37 -12.67 1.97 -7.06
N GLU A 38 -11.89 1.04 -7.59
CA GLU A 38 -11.65 0.98 -9.05
C GLU A 38 -12.94 0.72 -9.85
N MET A 39 -13.83 -0.13 -9.33
CA MET A 39 -15.15 -0.32 -9.95
C MET A 39 -16.00 0.95 -9.94
N VAL A 40 -15.87 1.79 -8.91
CA VAL A 40 -16.52 3.11 -8.87
C VAL A 40 -15.90 4.05 -9.91
N ASP A 41 -14.57 4.09 -10.02
CA ASP A 41 -13.88 4.90 -11.03
C ASP A 41 -14.32 4.49 -12.44
N ASP A 42 -14.30 3.20 -12.76
CA ASP A 42 -14.76 2.64 -14.04
C ASP A 42 -16.22 3.02 -14.37
N LEU A 43 -17.08 3.04 -13.36
CA LEU A 43 -18.49 3.42 -13.49
C LEU A 43 -18.63 4.94 -13.77
N MET A 44 -17.86 5.77 -13.08
CA MET A 44 -17.89 7.23 -13.24
C MET A 44 -17.34 7.68 -14.60
N GLU A 45 -16.49 6.88 -15.23
CA GLU A 45 -16.03 7.10 -16.61
C GLU A 45 -17.12 6.82 -17.68
N GLN A 46 -18.18 6.07 -17.34
CA GLN A 46 -19.23 5.79 -18.33
C GLN A 46 -20.08 7.04 -18.63
N PRO A 47 -20.46 7.27 -19.90
CA PRO A 47 -21.29 8.41 -20.26
C PRO A 47 -22.65 8.37 -19.55
N GLY A 48 -23.00 9.47 -18.88
CA GLY A 48 -24.30 9.59 -18.21
C GLY A 48 -24.27 9.28 -16.71
N SER A 49 -23.24 8.58 -16.21
CA SER A 49 -23.20 8.09 -14.82
C SER A 49 -23.22 9.21 -13.78
N ALA A 50 -22.51 10.30 -14.05
CA ALA A 50 -22.42 11.46 -13.16
C ALA A 50 -23.70 12.33 -13.13
N TYR A 51 -24.68 12.06 -14.00
CA TYR A 51 -25.93 12.82 -14.08
C TYR A 51 -27.07 12.20 -13.27
N ASP A 52 -26.92 10.96 -12.80
CA ASP A 52 -27.83 10.35 -11.84
C ASP A 52 -27.39 10.74 -10.42
N PRO A 53 -28.16 11.61 -9.71
CA PRO A 53 -27.76 12.10 -8.39
C PRO A 53 -27.66 10.98 -7.34
N VAL A 54 -28.51 9.95 -7.45
CA VAL A 54 -28.53 8.82 -6.49
C VAL A 54 -27.29 7.96 -6.69
N LEU A 55 -26.93 7.70 -7.96
CA LEU A 55 -25.72 6.96 -8.28
C LEU A 55 -24.45 7.72 -7.85
N PHE A 56 -24.43 9.03 -8.09
CA PHE A 56 -23.31 9.89 -7.73
C PHE A 56 -23.13 9.96 -6.20
N GLU A 57 -24.20 10.09 -5.43
CA GLU A 57 -24.14 10.08 -3.96
C GLU A 57 -23.60 8.73 -3.45
N PHE A 58 -24.17 7.62 -3.93
CA PHE A 58 -23.76 6.27 -3.54
C PHE A 58 -22.27 5.98 -3.83
N THR A 59 -21.78 6.37 -4.99
CA THR A 59 -20.38 6.14 -5.38
C THR A 59 -19.39 7.00 -4.60
N ASN A 60 -19.77 8.23 -4.26
CA ASN A 60 -18.98 9.07 -3.35
C ASN A 60 -18.91 8.48 -1.93
N GLU A 61 -20.03 7.95 -1.42
CA GLU A 61 -20.06 7.28 -0.12
C GLU A 61 -19.15 6.05 -0.09
N ILE A 62 -19.24 5.18 -1.10
CA ILE A 62 -18.35 4.04 -1.27
C ILE A 62 -16.89 4.48 -1.22
N THR A 63 -16.51 5.44 -2.07
CA THR A 63 -15.11 5.86 -2.20
C THR A 63 -14.60 6.41 -0.87
N LYS A 64 -15.38 7.26 -0.22
CA LYS A 64 -15.03 7.89 1.05
C LYS A 64 -14.88 6.89 2.19
N ASP A 65 -15.84 5.99 2.35
CA ASP A 65 -15.85 5.08 3.49
C ASP A 65 -14.82 3.96 3.30
N GLN A 66 -14.73 3.39 2.09
CA GLN A 66 -13.76 2.33 1.82
C GLN A 66 -12.31 2.84 1.85
N SER A 67 -12.04 4.08 1.42
CA SER A 67 -10.70 4.69 1.56
C SER A 67 -10.29 4.81 3.03
N LYS A 68 -11.21 5.23 3.90
CA LYS A 68 -10.94 5.32 5.35
C LYS A 68 -10.74 3.95 5.98
N GLU A 69 -11.51 2.96 5.56
CA GLU A 69 -11.35 1.59 6.04
C GLU A 69 -10.01 0.99 5.59
N ILE A 70 -9.54 1.28 4.37
CA ILE A 70 -8.19 0.91 3.91
C ILE A 70 -7.12 1.53 4.81
N GLU A 71 -7.20 2.83 5.11
CA GLU A 71 -6.26 3.51 6.00
C GLU A 71 -6.22 2.85 7.39
N LEU A 72 -7.39 2.63 8.00
CA LEU A 72 -7.51 1.96 9.30
C LEU A 72 -6.95 0.54 9.27
N MET A 73 -7.26 -0.24 8.23
CA MET A 73 -6.76 -1.61 8.09
C MET A 73 -5.24 -1.65 7.94
N HIS A 74 -4.63 -0.69 7.23
CA HIS A 74 -3.17 -0.55 7.15
C HIS A 74 -2.56 -0.24 8.51
N GLU A 75 -3.15 0.66 9.29
CA GLU A 75 -2.67 0.96 10.65
C GLU A 75 -2.69 -0.27 11.55
N ILE A 76 -3.79 -1.05 11.51
CA ILE A 76 -3.90 -2.30 12.28
C ILE A 76 -2.85 -3.30 11.80
N LEU A 77 -2.70 -3.47 10.48
CA LEU A 77 -1.75 -4.42 9.89
C LEU A 77 -0.30 -4.09 10.27
N LEU A 78 0.07 -2.80 10.34
CA LEU A 78 1.36 -2.33 10.85
C LEU A 78 1.53 -2.66 12.34
N GLY A 79 0.47 -2.49 13.14
CA GLY A 79 0.45 -2.86 14.55
C GLY A 79 0.72 -4.35 14.78
N LEU A 80 0.29 -5.22 13.85
CA LEU A 80 0.53 -6.67 13.87
C LEU A 80 1.90 -7.08 13.30
N SER A 81 2.73 -6.14 12.85
CA SER A 81 4.05 -6.44 12.31
C SER A 81 5.06 -6.68 13.42
N GLU A 82 5.80 -7.78 13.31
CA GLU A 82 6.96 -8.10 14.16
C GLU A 82 8.23 -7.36 13.73
N ASP A 83 8.19 -6.69 12.57
CA ASP A 83 9.32 -5.88 12.11
C ASP A 83 9.45 -4.63 13.00
N PRO A 84 10.58 -4.44 13.70
CA PRO A 84 10.79 -3.27 14.57
C PRO A 84 10.73 -1.94 13.81
N ARG A 85 10.84 -1.96 12.48
CA ARG A 85 10.70 -0.77 11.62
C ARG A 85 9.26 -0.35 11.39
N ALA A 86 8.29 -1.27 11.53
CA ALA A 86 6.89 -1.01 11.18
C ALA A 86 6.13 -0.12 12.17
N ARG A 87 6.68 0.09 13.37
CA ARG A 87 6.07 0.90 14.45
C ARG A 87 6.92 2.11 14.83
N LEU A 88 7.83 2.52 13.95
CA LEU A 88 8.60 3.73 14.18
C LEU A 88 7.66 4.92 14.15
N ALA A 89 7.56 5.62 15.29
CA ALA A 89 6.95 6.94 15.31
C ALA A 89 7.76 7.87 14.41
N ALA A 90 7.10 8.81 13.73
CA ALA A 90 7.82 9.92 13.14
C ALA A 90 8.50 10.72 14.26
N GLY A 91 9.84 10.67 14.32
CA GLY A 91 10.71 11.48 15.21
C GLY A 91 12.13 10.88 15.29
N PHE A 92 13.22 11.62 15.52
CA PHE A 92 13.48 13.06 15.59
C PHE A 92 14.32 13.41 14.33
N ASP A 93 13.90 14.45 13.60
CA ASP A 93 14.51 15.10 12.43
C ASP A 93 14.54 14.44 11.01
N ASP A 94 15.02 13.22 10.72
CA ASP A 94 14.69 12.44 9.48
C ASP A 94 15.38 11.06 9.42
N ALA A 95 15.08 10.26 8.38
CA ALA A 95 15.74 8.97 8.11
C ALA A 95 17.28 9.07 7.98
N GLY A 96 17.81 10.27 7.72
CA GLY A 96 19.23 10.56 7.71
C GLY A 96 19.84 10.45 9.10
N GLU A 97 19.23 11.00 10.15
CA GLU A 97 19.74 10.89 11.52
C GLU A 97 19.73 9.46 12.06
N ALA A 98 18.69 8.69 11.71
CA ALA A 98 18.59 7.28 12.09
C ALA A 98 19.76 6.43 11.56
N ILE A 99 20.40 6.84 10.46
CA ILE A 99 21.53 6.13 9.84
C ILE A 99 22.87 6.50 10.50
N TRP A 100 22.98 7.59 11.27
CA TRP A 100 24.27 8.09 11.79
C TRP A 100 25.00 7.09 12.69
N ASN A 101 24.26 6.22 13.38
CA ASN A 101 24.82 5.20 14.27
C ASN A 101 24.73 3.79 13.69
N LEU A 102 24.31 3.63 12.44
CA LEU A 102 24.32 2.33 11.76
C LEU A 102 25.71 2.07 11.19
N HIS A 103 26.27 0.91 11.51
CA HIS A 103 27.48 0.41 10.87
C HIS A 103 27.11 -0.54 9.74
N LYS A 104 27.68 -0.32 8.55
CA LYS A 104 27.49 -1.21 7.40
C LYS A 104 28.15 -2.57 7.69
N ILE A 105 27.34 -3.58 8.05
CA ILE A 105 27.80 -4.96 8.27
C ILE A 105 28.06 -5.67 6.93
N ILE A 106 27.16 -5.51 5.95
CA ILE A 106 27.28 -6.12 4.63
C ILE A 106 26.55 -5.26 3.58
N ALA A 107 27.06 -5.20 2.36
CA ALA A 107 26.28 -4.76 1.19
C ALA A 107 26.10 -5.95 0.26
N LEU A 108 24.85 -6.24 -0.08
CA LEU A 108 24.53 -7.21 -1.12
C LEU A 108 24.46 -6.48 -2.46
N PRO A 109 25.05 -7.04 -3.54
CA PRO A 109 24.87 -6.49 -4.88
C PRO A 109 23.38 -6.61 -5.29
N LYS A 110 22.94 -5.75 -6.21
CA LYS A 110 21.59 -5.83 -6.76
C LYS A 110 21.36 -7.22 -7.38
N PRO A 111 20.17 -7.82 -7.22
CA PRO A 111 19.81 -9.04 -7.93
C PRO A 111 19.90 -8.83 -9.45
N ALA A 112 20.26 -9.88 -10.19
CA ALA A 112 20.27 -9.84 -11.64
C ALA A 112 18.89 -9.43 -12.18
N GLY A 113 18.83 -8.44 -13.07
CA GLY A 113 17.60 -7.92 -13.67
C GLY A 113 16.99 -6.71 -12.97
N PHE A 114 17.51 -6.29 -11.81
CA PHE A 114 17.04 -5.09 -11.10
C PHE A 114 17.84 -3.85 -11.54
N TYR A 115 17.52 -3.29 -12.71
CA TYR A 115 18.12 -2.06 -13.23
C TYR A 115 17.07 -0.97 -13.41
N ASP A 116 17.52 0.29 -13.32
CA ASP A 116 16.70 1.46 -13.66
C ASP A 116 16.66 1.60 -15.20
N PRO A 117 15.50 1.44 -15.87
CA PRO A 117 15.42 1.57 -17.32
C PRO A 117 15.84 2.96 -17.82
N ALA A 118 15.70 3.99 -16.98
CA ALA A 118 16.13 5.36 -17.29
C ALA A 118 17.63 5.60 -16.99
N ASN A 119 18.29 4.67 -16.30
CA ASN A 119 19.72 4.72 -16.01
C ASN A 119 20.37 3.32 -16.03
N PRO A 120 20.43 2.66 -17.21
CA PRO A 120 20.95 1.30 -17.34
C PRO A 120 22.45 1.19 -17.04
N ALA A 121 23.17 2.31 -17.09
CA ALA A 121 24.61 2.38 -16.78
C ALA A 121 24.89 2.68 -15.30
N GLU A 122 23.86 2.80 -14.46
CA GLU A 122 23.96 3.15 -13.03
C GLU A 122 24.83 4.36 -12.74
N LEU A 123 24.79 5.36 -13.62
CA LEU A 123 25.56 6.58 -13.44
C LEU A 123 25.12 7.29 -12.14
N PRO A 124 26.06 7.87 -11.37
CA PRO A 124 25.72 8.65 -10.19
C PRO A 124 24.72 9.76 -10.55
N ARG A 125 23.69 9.96 -9.72
CA ARG A 125 22.75 11.07 -9.91
C ARG A 125 23.51 12.39 -9.78
N THR A 126 23.30 13.31 -10.73
CA THR A 126 23.87 14.66 -10.65
C THR A 126 23.23 15.39 -9.48
N ILE A 127 24.01 15.74 -8.45
CA ILE A 127 23.54 16.56 -7.34
C ILE A 127 23.39 17.99 -7.88
N PRO A 128 22.19 18.60 -7.87
CA PRO A 128 22.04 19.99 -8.27
C PRO A 128 22.86 20.86 -7.31
N GLN A 129 23.75 21.70 -7.84
CA GLN A 129 24.48 22.68 -7.04
C GLN A 129 23.45 23.62 -6.39
N LYS A 130 23.53 23.78 -5.05
CA LYS A 130 22.71 24.76 -4.33
C LYS A 130 22.92 26.13 -4.98
N ALA A 131 21.82 26.75 -5.41
CA ALA A 131 21.84 28.15 -5.84
C ALA A 131 22.33 29.00 -4.64
N THR A 132 23.43 29.72 -4.85
CA THR A 132 23.99 30.71 -3.91
C THR A 132 23.08 31.92 -3.76
#